data_AF-J2KGK3-F1
#
_entry.id   AF-J2KGK3-F1
#
_cell.length_a   1.000
_cell.length_b   1.000
_cell.length_c   1.000
_cell.angle_alpha   90.00
_cell.angle_beta   90.00
_cell.angle_gamma   90.00
#
_symmetry.space_group_name_H-M   'P 1'
#
loop_
_entity.id
_entity.type
_entity.pdbx_description
1 polymer ?
#
loop_
_entity_poly.entity_id
_entity_poly.type
_entity_poly.pdbx_seq_one_letter_code
_entity_poly.pdbx_strand_id
1 'polypeptide(L)'
;MKKGRSEIGGEEMSQADGHVQDFLESGAIEGTPMFRAFVGGHGFSAKTAAEKVIREDDVVRGRVQATTYHQLTRTANKRLFRLKERIPARDEDVSGVDLSTKVMQIASQVSLDLANPQS
;
A
#
# COMPACT_ATOMS: atom_id res chain seq x y z
N MET A 1 23.34 4.31 -16.30
CA MET A 1 23.30 3.12 -15.41
C MET A 1 24.67 2.95 -14.73
N LYS A 2 24.92 3.62 -13.59
CA LYS A 2 26.18 3.44 -12.84
C LYS A 2 26.07 2.20 -11.95
N LYS A 3 26.67 1.09 -12.40
CA LYS A 3 26.81 -0.17 -11.64
C LYS A 3 27.93 -0.01 -10.62
N GLY A 4 27.59 -0.10 -9.33
CA GLY A 4 28.55 -0.18 -8.23
C GLY A 4 28.22 0.82 -7.13
N ARG A 5 27.49 0.36 -6.10
CA ARG A 5 27.14 1.12 -4.88
C ARG A 5 26.56 2.51 -5.18
N SER A 6 25.37 2.56 -5.76
CA SER A 6 24.63 3.82 -5.95
C SER A 6 24.41 4.50 -4.61
N GLU A 7 25.17 5.55 -4.35
CA GLU A 7 25.01 6.42 -3.20
C GLU A 7 23.88 7.40 -3.51
N ILE A 8 23.01 7.65 -2.53
CA ILE A 8 21.92 8.60 -2.68
C ILE A 8 22.47 9.98 -2.37
N GLY A 9 22.57 10.81 -3.40
CA GLY A 9 23.02 12.19 -3.33
C GLY A 9 21.86 13.19 -3.46
N GLY A 10 22.22 14.47 -3.53
CA GLY A 10 21.25 15.55 -3.74
C GLY A 10 20.60 15.53 -5.12
N GLU A 11 21.31 15.02 -6.13
CA GLU A 11 20.80 14.91 -7.51
C GLU A 11 19.63 13.92 -7.58
N GLU A 12 19.79 12.71 -7.03
CA GLU A 12 18.73 11.70 -7.03
C GLU A 12 17.51 12.15 -6.23
N MET A 13 17.73 12.85 -5.10
CA MET A 13 16.65 13.43 -4.31
C MET A 13 15.91 14.53 -5.07
N SER A 14 16.61 15.36 -5.85
CA SER A 14 16.01 16.43 -6.64
C SER A 14 15.22 15.88 -7.84
N GLN A 15 15.72 14.83 -8.49
CA GLN A 15 14.98 14.14 -9.56
C GLN A 15 13.67 13.54 -9.03
N ALA A 16 13.71 12.86 -7.88
CA ALA A 16 12.50 12.28 -7.28
C ALA A 16 11.49 13.34 -6.83
N ASP A 17 11.96 14.49 -6.33
CA ASP A 17 11.12 15.63 -6.01
C ASP A 17 10.44 16.21 -7.25
N GLY A 18 11.18 16.38 -8.36
CA GLY A 18 10.62 16.82 -9.65
C GLY A 18 9.50 15.90 -10.12
N HIS A 19 9.71 14.59 -10.09
CA HIS A 19 8.65 13.64 -10.46
C HIS A 19 7.40 13.75 -9.59
N VAL A 20 7.54 13.99 -8.28
CA VAL A 20 6.38 14.19 -7.41
C VAL A 20 5.64 15.48 -7.77
N GLN A 21 6.34 16.55 -8.12
CA GLN A 21 5.73 17.79 -8.61
C GLN A 21 5.01 17.57 -9.95
N ASP A 22 5.64 16.88 -10.91
CA ASP A 22 5.00 16.54 -12.19
C ASP A 22 3.67 15.80 -11.97
N PHE A 23 3.62 14.87 -11.02
CA PHE A 23 2.38 14.15 -10.69
C PHE A 23 1.33 15.05 -10.03
N LEU A 24 1.73 15.96 -9.15
CA LEU A 24 0.82 16.93 -8.53
C LEU A 24 0.23 17.89 -9.58
N GLU A 25 1.05 18.37 -10.49
CA GLU A 25 0.67 19.32 -11.54
C GLU A 25 -0.12 18.66 -12.69
N SER A 26 0.01 17.34 -12.86
CA SER A 26 -0.66 16.61 -13.95
C SER A 26 -2.19 16.71 -13.93
N GLY A 27 -2.80 17.03 -12.78
CA GLY A 27 -4.25 17.12 -12.61
C GLY A 27 -4.99 15.78 -12.81
N ALA A 28 -4.27 14.66 -12.92
CA ALA A 28 -4.85 13.35 -13.21
C ALA A 28 -5.62 12.73 -12.02
N ILE A 29 -5.41 13.26 -10.81
CA ILE A 29 -6.03 12.77 -9.58
C ILE A 29 -6.77 13.93 -8.92
N GLU A 30 -8.09 13.81 -8.81
CA GLU A 30 -8.95 14.81 -8.19
C GLU A 30 -8.77 14.83 -6.66
N GLY A 31 -8.86 16.01 -6.06
CA GLY A 31 -8.78 16.22 -4.61
C GLY A 31 -7.40 16.66 -4.10
N THR A 32 -7.03 16.20 -2.90
CA THR A 32 -5.76 16.53 -2.24
C THR A 32 -4.88 15.28 -2.10
N PRO A 33 -4.39 14.69 -3.21
CA PRO A 33 -3.54 13.51 -3.15
C PRO A 33 -2.24 13.80 -2.40
N MET A 34 -1.83 12.83 -1.58
CA MET A 34 -0.53 12.84 -0.92
C MET A 34 0.38 11.81 -1.59
N PHE A 35 1.45 12.27 -2.23
CA PHE A 35 2.43 11.39 -2.86
C PHE A 35 3.56 11.01 -1.90
N ARG A 36 4.00 9.76 -1.98
CA ARG A 36 5.17 9.29 -1.24
C ARG A 36 6.15 8.61 -2.17
N ALA A 37 7.29 9.27 -2.38
CA ALA A 37 8.38 8.76 -3.19
C ALA A 37 9.51 8.25 -2.30
N PHE A 38 10.17 7.18 -2.76
CA PHE A 38 11.33 6.61 -2.11
C PHE A 38 12.50 6.57 -3.08
N VAL A 39 13.63 7.14 -2.67
CA VAL A 39 14.88 7.09 -3.43
C VAL A 39 15.73 5.96 -2.88
N GLY A 40 15.92 4.92 -3.69
CA GLY A 40 16.60 3.68 -3.29
C GLY A 40 18.08 3.68 -3.66
N GLY A 41 18.94 3.30 -2.71
CA GLY A 41 20.38 3.17 -2.94
C GLY A 41 21.10 2.27 -1.96
N HIS A 42 22.41 2.17 -2.10
CA HIS A 42 23.28 1.39 -1.20
C HIS A 42 23.63 2.16 0.09
N GLY A 43 23.75 3.49 0.01
CA GLY A 43 24.11 4.34 1.15
C GLY A 43 23.72 5.80 0.91
N PHE A 44 23.98 6.67 1.89
CA PHE A 44 23.65 8.10 1.84
C PHE A 44 24.92 8.94 1.72
N SER A 45 24.87 9.98 0.90
CA SER A 45 25.87 11.04 0.95
C SER A 45 25.69 11.89 2.21
N ALA A 46 26.79 12.22 2.89
CA ALA A 46 26.78 12.91 4.19
C ALA A 46 26.11 14.30 4.16
N LYS A 47 25.96 14.90 2.98
CA LYS A 47 25.36 16.24 2.80
C LYS A 47 23.89 16.20 2.36
N THR A 48 23.31 15.01 2.19
CA THR A 48 21.96 14.86 1.64
C THR A 48 20.94 14.68 2.75
N ALA A 49 19.90 15.51 2.76
CA ALA A 49 18.75 15.33 3.63
C ALA A 49 18.01 14.03 3.28
N ALA A 50 17.78 13.17 4.26
CA ALA A 50 17.14 11.87 4.05
C ALA A 50 15.63 11.98 3.77
N GLU A 51 15.01 13.14 4.04
CA GLU A 51 13.61 13.41 3.79
C GLU A 51 13.44 14.83 3.25
N LYS A 52 12.56 14.97 2.26
CA LYS A 52 12.07 16.24 1.74
C LYS A 52 10.55 16.20 1.76
N VAL A 53 9.94 17.27 2.27
CA VAL A 53 8.48 17.43 2.35
C VAL A 53 8.07 18.51 1.36
N ILE A 54 7.12 18.17 0.49
CA ILE A 54 6.52 19.09 -0.48
C ILE A 54 5.20 19.57 0.11
N ARG A 55 5.04 20.88 0.20
CA ARG A 55 3.84 21.55 0.71
C ARG A 55 3.28 22.50 -0.33
N GLU A 56 1.97 22.51 -0.47
CA GLU A 56 1.20 23.53 -1.22
C GLU A 56 0.14 24.07 -0.26
N ASP A 57 0.00 25.39 -0.17
CA ASP A 57 -0.98 26.06 0.71
C ASP A 57 -0.98 25.53 2.16
N ASP A 58 0.22 25.32 2.72
CA ASP A 58 0.47 24.74 4.05
C ASP A 58 0.00 23.28 4.25
N VAL A 59 -0.53 22.64 3.21
CA VAL A 59 -0.91 21.23 3.21
C VAL A 59 0.25 20.37 2.69
N VAL A 60 0.55 19.26 3.35
CA VAL A 60 1.58 18.32 2.87
C VAL A 60 1.02 17.53 1.69
N ARG A 61 1.60 17.77 0.51
CA ARG A 61 1.20 17.15 -0.77
C ARG A 61 2.14 16.05 -1.22
N GLY A 62 3.38 16.07 -0.74
CA GLY A 62 4.38 15.08 -1.12
C GLY A 62 5.43 14.84 -0.04
N ARG A 63 5.99 13.64 -0.04
CA ARG A 63 7.19 13.31 0.73
C ARG A 63 8.14 12.47 -0.10
N VAL A 64 9.39 12.89 -0.18
CA VAL A 64 10.49 12.16 -0.82
C VAL A 64 11.42 11.68 0.28
N GLN A 65 11.64 10.37 0.36
CA GLN A 65 12.46 9.77 1.41
C GLN A 65 13.59 8.91 0.80
N ALA A 66 14.83 9.21 1.18
CA ALA A 66 15.96 8.36 0.87
C ALA A 66 15.90 7.09 1.74
N THR A 67 16.07 5.92 1.14
CA THR A 67 16.11 4.64 1.85
C THR A 67 17.12 3.70 1.22
N THR A 68 17.78 2.89 2.04
CA THR A 68 18.65 1.84 1.49
C THR A 68 17.85 0.61 1.09
N TYR A 69 18.39 -0.17 0.16
CA TYR A 69 17.81 -1.47 -0.20
C TYR A 69 17.65 -2.38 1.02
N HIS A 70 18.62 -2.37 1.94
CA HIS A 70 18.54 -3.15 3.17
C HIS A 70 17.34 -2.75 4.04
N GLN A 71 17.07 -1.45 4.18
CA GLN A 71 15.91 -0.94 4.94
C GLN A 71 14.58 -1.37 4.30
N LEU A 72 14.48 -1.34 2.97
CA LEU A 72 13.31 -1.82 2.23
C LEU A 72 13.09 -3.31 2.46
N THR A 73 14.11 -4.14 2.26
CA THR A 73 14.03 -5.60 2.46
C THR A 73 13.65 -5.96 3.89
N ARG A 74 14.25 -5.30 4.90
CA ARG A 74 13.91 -5.53 6.31
C ARG A 74 12.44 -5.19 6.61
N THR A 75 11.95 -4.10 6.02
CA THR A 75 10.55 -3.67 6.18
C THR A 75 9.59 -4.64 5.51
N ALA A 76 9.90 -5.09 4.30
CA ALA A 76 9.10 -6.07 3.56
C ALA A 76 9.01 -7.41 4.31
N ASN A 77 10.15 -7.93 4.79
CA ASN A 77 10.19 -9.15 5.58
C ASN A 77 9.34 -9.04 6.85
N LYS A 78 9.44 -7.92 7.58
CA LYS A 78 8.62 -7.69 8.78
C LYS A 78 7.11 -7.68 8.46
N ARG A 79 6.70 -7.07 7.34
CA ARG A 79 5.30 -7.07 6.89
C ARG A 79 4.84 -8.49 6.54
N LEU A 80 5.68 -9.26 5.84
CA LEU A 80 5.38 -10.65 5.49
C LEU A 80 5.25 -11.53 6.74
N PHE A 81 6.14 -11.41 7.71
CA PHE A 81 6.05 -12.15 8.98
C PHE A 81 4.75 -11.82 9.73
N ARG A 82 4.42 -10.54 9.88
CA ARG A 82 3.14 -10.13 10.49
C ARG A 82 1.92 -10.65 9.74
N LEU A 83 1.99 -10.71 8.41
CA LEU A 83 0.91 -11.25 7.60
C LEU A 83 0.77 -12.76 7.84
N LYS A 84 1.90 -13.49 7.91
CA LYS A 84 1.92 -14.92 8.25
C LYS A 84 1.42 -15.23 9.66
N GLU A 85 1.62 -14.33 10.62
CA GLU A 85 1.05 -14.45 11.97
C GLU A 85 -0.46 -14.15 11.98
N ARG A 86 -0.91 -13.17 11.20
CA ARG A 86 -2.30 -12.73 11.17
C ARG A 86 -3.24 -13.63 10.37
N ILE A 87 -2.78 -14.30 9.33
CA ILE A 87 -3.64 -15.16 8.51
C ILE A 87 -4.18 -16.35 9.33
N PRO A 88 -3.34 -17.17 10.00
CA PRO A 88 -3.81 -18.27 10.84
C PRO A 88 -4.70 -17.80 11.99
N ALA A 89 -4.39 -16.66 12.59
CA ALA A 89 -5.20 -16.08 13.67
C ALA A 89 -6.64 -15.74 13.24
N ARG A 90 -6.90 -15.49 11.95
CA ARG A 90 -8.25 -15.25 11.43
C ARG A 90 -8.98 -16.55 11.07
N ASP A 91 -8.25 -17.62 10.81
CA ASP A 91 -8.82 -18.93 10.48
C ASP A 91 -9.18 -19.74 11.73
N GLU A 92 -8.55 -19.49 12.89
CA GLU A 92 -8.97 -20.07 14.17
C GLU A 92 -10.22 -19.39 14.77
N ASP A 93 -10.47 -18.12 14.45
CA ASP A 93 -11.61 -17.33 14.98
C ASP A 93 -12.93 -17.53 14.22
N VAL A 94 -12.94 -18.24 13.09
CA VAL A 94 -14.19 -18.72 12.47
C VAL A 94 -14.41 -20.16 12.92
N SER A 95 -14.97 -20.32 14.11
CA SER A 95 -15.44 -21.61 14.55
C SER A 95 -16.39 -22.17 13.46
N GLY A 96 -16.21 -23.43 13.06
CA GLY A 96 -17.05 -24.05 12.02
C GLY A 96 -18.57 -23.99 12.32
N VAL A 97 -18.92 -23.70 13.58
CA VAL A 97 -20.27 -23.48 14.08
C VAL A 97 -20.86 -22.15 13.59
N ASP A 98 -20.08 -21.07 13.53
CA ASP A 98 -20.53 -19.76 13.02
C ASP A 98 -20.79 -19.80 11.52
N LEU A 99 -19.94 -20.52 10.77
CA LEU A 99 -20.13 -20.73 9.34
C LEU A 99 -21.37 -21.59 9.05
N SER A 100 -21.59 -22.65 9.84
CA SER A 100 -22.78 -23.51 9.72
C SER A 100 -24.07 -22.74 10.04
N THR A 101 -24.05 -21.91 11.08
CA THR A 101 -25.19 -21.06 11.47
C THR A 101 -25.56 -20.06 10.37
N LYS A 102 -24.55 -19.45 9.72
CA LYS A 102 -24.76 -18.48 8.64
C LYS A 102 -25.30 -19.12 7.36
N VAL A 103 -24.86 -20.34 7.03
CA VAL A 103 -25.39 -21.12 5.90
C VAL A 103 -26.83 -21.57 6.18
N MET A 104 -27.13 -21.99 7.41
CA MET A 104 -28.50 -22.35 7.81
C MET A 104 -29.46 -21.14 7.82
N GLN A 105 -28.99 -19.93 8.10
CA GLN A 105 -29.81 -18.71 7.98
C GLN A 105 -30.13 -18.33 6.53
N ILE A 106 -29.29 -18.70 5.55
CA ILE A 106 -29.56 -18.45 4.12
C ILE A 106 -30.55 -19.48 3.57
N ALA A 107 -30.56 -20.69 4.12
CA ALA A 107 -31.45 -21.76 3.71
C ALA A 107 -32.79 -21.74 4.48
N SER A 108 -33.58 -20.67 4.34
CA SER A 108 -35.01 -20.74 4.68
C SER A 108 -35.89 -20.24 3.54
N GLN A 109 -36.54 -21.21 2.88
CA GLN A 109 -37.70 -21.14 1.99
C GLN A 109 -37.52 -20.47 0.61
N VAL A 110 -37.23 -21.31 -0.40
CA VAL A 110 -37.87 -21.18 -1.71
C VAL A 110 -39.22 -21.89 -1.60
N SER A 111 -40.31 -21.13 -1.56
CA SER A 111 -41.66 -21.68 -1.72
C SER A 111 -41.77 -22.22 -3.15
N LEU A 112 -41.74 -23.53 -3.31
CA LEU A 112 -42.05 -24.19 -4.58
C LEU A 112 -43.56 -24.12 -4.79
N ASP A 113 -44.01 -23.13 -5.57
CA ASP A 113 -45.37 -23.09 -6.06
C ASP A 113 -45.53 -24.13 -7.17
N LEU A 114 -46.10 -25.28 -6.84
CA LEU A 114 -46.49 -26.30 -7.80
C LEU A 114 -47.81 -25.85 -8.43
N ALA A 115 -47.72 -25.06 -9.50
CA ALA A 115 -48.87 -24.73 -10.33
C ALA A 115 -49.48 -26.04 -10.90
N ASN A 116 -50.68 -26.36 -10.43
CA ASN A 116 -51.51 -27.47 -10.89
C ASN A 116 -52.05 -27.18 -12.31
N PRO A 117 -52.14 -28.16 -13.23
CA PRO A 117 -52.49 -27.92 -14.62
C PRO A 117 -54.02 -27.94 -14.81
N GLN A 118 -54.57 -26.89 -15.43
CA GLN A 118 -55.89 -26.85 -16.09
C GLN A 118 -55.69 -25.85 -17.26
N SER A 119 -56.01 -26.11 -18.53
CA SER A 119 -57.04 -26.93 -19.19
C SER A 119 -56.54 -27.55 -20.49
#